data_AF-Q9NL01-F1
#
_entry.id   AF-Q9NL01-F1
#
_cell.length_a   1.000
_cell.length_b   1.000
_cell.length_c   1.000
_cell.angle_alpha   90.00
_cell.angle_beta   90.00
_cell.angle_gamma   90.00
#
_symmetry.space_group_name_H-M   'P 1'
#
loop_
_entity.id
_entity.type
_entity.pdbx_description
1 polymer ?
#
loop_
_entity_poly.entity_id
_entity_poly.type
_entity_poly.pdbx_seq_one_letter_code
_entity_poly.pdbx_strand_id
1 'polypeptide(L)'
;VYQENSRVIFMTTKEVERGRSKCVRYWPEEGCSKDYGYLRVYNVHESESYDYALRQLELTHVEHAELRIVWQYHFKAWPDHGVPNEPGGVLNFLDEVNRRQDSIPDAGPLVVHCSAGIGRTGTFIVIDILIDIIRHKGLDCDIDIPKTIQMVRAQRSGMVQTEAQFKFVYMAVQQYIETMQQRLAEEQKSKVKGREYTNIRYSAADLGCPEGSFPPPTPIRLSAL
;
A
#
# COMPACT_ATOMS: atom_id res chain seq x y z
N VAL A 1 16.95 -10.73 7.46
CA VAL A 1 16.91 -9.25 7.30
C VAL A 1 18.23 -8.73 6.76
N TYR A 2 19.30 -8.63 7.57
CA TYR A 2 20.58 -8.05 7.11
C TYR A 2 21.19 -8.81 5.92
N GLN A 3 21.41 -10.13 6.03
CA GLN A 3 22.03 -10.93 4.97
C GLN A 3 21.25 -10.89 3.64
N GLU A 4 19.91 -10.88 3.72
CA GLU A 4 19.01 -10.89 2.55
C GLU A 4 18.85 -9.50 1.95
N ASN A 5 19.50 -8.47 2.50
CA ASN A 5 19.30 -7.07 2.13
C ASN A 5 17.82 -6.62 2.23
N SER A 6 17.00 -7.25 3.09
CA SER A 6 15.58 -6.90 3.26
C SER A 6 15.45 -5.49 3.83
N ARG A 7 14.71 -4.63 3.13
CA ARG A 7 14.52 -3.22 3.50
C ARG A 7 13.16 -2.91 4.11
N VAL A 8 12.22 -3.83 3.96
CA VAL A 8 10.86 -3.69 4.49
C VAL A 8 10.48 -4.94 5.27
N ILE A 9 9.86 -4.72 6.43
CA ILE A 9 9.30 -5.76 7.29
C ILE A 9 7.81 -5.47 7.48
N PHE A 10 6.95 -6.45 7.26
CA PHE A 10 5.52 -6.37 7.53
C PHE A 10 5.14 -7.36 8.65
N MET A 11 4.81 -6.82 9.81
CA MET A 11 4.40 -7.53 11.01
C MET A 11 2.89 -7.46 11.17
N THR A 12 2.19 -8.60 11.14
CA THR A 12 0.72 -8.65 11.14
C THR A 12 0.12 -9.15 12.47
N THR A 13 0.79 -8.93 13.59
CA THR A 13 0.33 -9.39 14.93
C THR A 13 0.79 -8.44 16.01
N LYS A 14 0.00 -8.29 17.07
CA LYS A 14 0.47 -7.61 18.28
C LYS A 14 1.48 -8.49 19.02
N GLU A 15 2.27 -7.93 19.92
CA GLU A 15 3.21 -8.72 20.73
C GLU A 15 2.48 -9.73 21.62
N VAL A 16 1.33 -9.32 22.16
CA VAL A 16 0.43 -10.13 22.99
C VAL A 16 -1.00 -9.97 22.50
N GLU A 17 -1.70 -11.09 22.33
CA GLU A 17 -3.12 -11.11 21.97
C GLU A 17 -3.85 -12.07 22.92
N ARG A 18 -4.93 -11.60 23.55
CA ARG A 18 -5.73 -12.39 24.52
C ARG A 18 -4.88 -13.06 25.61
N GLY A 19 -3.87 -12.35 26.11
CA GLY A 19 -2.95 -12.84 27.15
C GLY A 19 -1.91 -13.86 26.68
N ARG A 20 -1.86 -14.19 25.38
CA ARG A 20 -0.86 -15.09 24.81
C ARG A 20 0.21 -14.29 24.08
N SER A 21 1.47 -14.60 24.34
CA SER A 21 2.60 -14.05 23.58
C SER A 21 2.52 -14.55 22.13
N LYS A 22 2.62 -13.63 21.18
CA LYS A 22 2.57 -13.90 19.73
C LYS A 22 3.89 -13.60 19.06
N CYS A 23 4.50 -12.46 19.41
CA CYS A 23 5.79 -12.03 18.87
C CYS A 23 6.53 -11.18 19.92
N VAL A 24 7.77 -11.53 20.23
CA VAL A 24 8.60 -10.70 21.11
C VAL A 24 9.08 -9.48 20.35
N ARG A 25 9.18 -8.35 21.04
CA ARG A 25 9.71 -7.12 20.46
C ARG A 25 11.18 -7.29 20.08
N TYR A 26 11.50 -6.98 18.82
CA TYR A 26 12.85 -7.04 18.25
C TYR A 26 13.38 -5.68 17.78
N TRP A 27 12.76 -4.58 18.23
CA TRP A 27 13.16 -3.21 17.98
C TRP A 27 13.28 -2.43 19.30
N PRO A 28 14.14 -1.41 19.39
CA PRO A 28 14.21 -0.52 20.57
C PRO A 28 13.10 0.55 20.52
N GLU A 29 12.92 1.26 21.63
CA GLU A 29 12.08 2.48 21.68
C GLU A 29 12.65 3.58 20.77
N GLU A 30 11.81 4.52 20.35
CA GLU A 30 12.23 5.68 19.55
C GLU A 30 13.38 6.44 20.23
N GLY A 31 14.40 6.81 19.45
CA GLY A 31 15.61 7.47 19.94
C GLY A 31 16.56 6.56 20.72
N CYS A 32 16.27 5.26 20.84
CA CYS A 32 17.13 4.30 21.52
C CYS A 32 17.80 3.34 20.53
N SER A 33 18.94 2.78 20.95
CA SER A 33 19.61 1.67 20.25
C SER A 33 19.64 0.40 21.09
N LYS A 34 19.69 -0.75 20.43
CA LYS A 34 19.86 -2.05 21.06
C LYS A 34 20.66 -2.99 20.15
N ASP A 35 21.55 -3.75 20.78
CA ASP A 35 22.39 -4.73 20.09
C ASP A 35 21.70 -6.10 20.03
N TYR A 36 21.71 -6.69 18.85
CA TYR A 36 21.16 -8.01 18.52
C TYR A 36 22.25 -8.83 17.82
N GLY A 37 23.11 -9.48 18.61
CA GLY A 37 24.30 -10.13 18.10
C GLY A 37 25.25 -9.11 17.45
N TYR A 38 25.58 -9.30 16.17
CA TYR A 38 26.47 -8.42 15.40
C TYR A 38 25.76 -7.19 14.80
N LEU A 39 24.47 -7.00 15.07
CA LEU A 39 23.68 -5.90 14.54
C LEU A 39 23.28 -4.94 15.66
N ARG A 40 23.67 -3.68 15.51
CA ARG A 40 23.10 -2.58 16.30
C ARG A 40 21.88 -2.05 15.57
N VAL A 41 20.72 -2.06 16.24
CA VAL A 41 19.47 -1.50 15.71
C VAL A 41 19.18 -0.20 16.46
N TYR A 42 18.99 0.89 15.74
CA TYR A 42 18.57 2.19 16.26
C TYR A 42 17.17 2.52 15.70
N ASN A 43 16.24 2.92 16.57
CA ASN A 43 14.91 3.36 16.14
C ASN A 43 14.94 4.87 15.92
N VAL A 44 15.01 5.26 14.65
CA VAL A 44 15.13 6.67 14.22
C VAL A 44 13.85 7.42 14.48
N HIS A 45 12.73 6.80 14.09
CA HIS A 45 11.43 7.42 14.16
C HIS A 45 10.32 6.39 14.26
N GLU A 46 9.32 6.69 15.06
CA GLU A 46 8.12 5.89 15.24
C GLU A 46 6.85 6.72 15.03
N SER A 47 5.99 6.26 14.12
CA SER A 47 4.64 6.80 13.93
C SER A 47 3.64 5.73 14.32
N GLU A 48 2.80 6.02 15.31
CA GLU A 48 1.82 5.07 15.82
C GLU A 48 0.39 5.59 15.68
N SER A 49 -0.50 4.73 15.18
CA SER A 49 -1.94 4.91 15.20
C SER A 49 -2.60 3.74 15.94
N TYR A 50 -3.93 3.75 16.04
CA TYR A 50 -4.67 2.64 16.63
C TYR A 50 -4.48 1.33 15.83
N ASP A 51 -4.54 1.42 14.50
CA ASP A 51 -4.57 0.24 13.61
C ASP A 51 -3.18 -0.24 13.19
N TYR A 52 -2.17 0.61 13.29
CA TYR A 52 -0.81 0.29 12.86
C TYR A 52 0.28 1.12 13.53
N ALA A 53 1.52 0.69 13.38
CA ALA A 53 2.71 1.49 13.65
C ALA A 53 3.68 1.39 12.46
N LEU A 54 4.40 2.46 12.18
CA LEU A 54 5.48 2.53 11.20
C LEU A 54 6.76 2.95 11.93
N ARG A 55 7.83 2.18 11.75
CA ARG A 55 9.14 2.48 12.33
C ARG A 55 10.20 2.58 11.26
N GLN A 56 11.05 3.60 11.36
CA GLN A 56 12.29 3.70 10.61
C GLN A 56 13.43 3.21 11.49
N LEU A 57 14.03 2.09 11.10
CA LEU A 57 15.11 1.45 11.84
C LEU A 57 16.42 1.60 11.07
N GLU A 58 17.47 1.92 11.78
CA GLU A 58 18.84 1.91 11.29
C GLU A 58 19.56 0.68 11.82
N LEU A 59 20.05 -0.14 10.90
CA LEU A 59 20.83 -1.33 11.19
C LEU A 59 22.29 -1.06 10.85
N THR A 60 23.17 -1.23 11.82
CA THR A 60 24.62 -1.11 11.63
C THR A 60 25.29 -2.41 12.03
N HIS A 61 26.08 -2.99 11.14
CA HIS A 61 26.91 -4.15 11.48
C HIS A 61 28.12 -3.70 12.29
N VAL A 62 28.37 -4.31 13.44
CA VAL A 62 29.44 -3.87 14.36
C VAL A 62 30.85 -3.91 13.75
N GLU A 63 31.09 -4.80 12.78
CA GLU A 63 32.41 -4.94 12.15
C GLU A 63 32.55 -4.14 10.84
N HIS A 64 31.47 -3.97 10.08
CA HIS A 64 31.54 -3.39 8.73
C HIS A 64 31.08 -1.93 8.70
N ALA A 65 30.46 -1.44 9.77
CA ALA A 65 29.93 -0.09 9.91
C ALA A 65 28.98 0.36 8.76
N GLU A 66 28.49 -0.58 7.95
CA GLU A 66 27.50 -0.30 6.92
C GLU A 66 26.14 -0.01 7.54
N LEU A 67 25.64 1.21 7.29
CA LEU A 67 24.32 1.65 7.69
C LEU A 67 23.26 1.15 6.70
N ARG A 68 22.20 0.53 7.22
CA ARG A 68 21.04 0.11 6.43
C ARG A 68 19.75 0.60 7.06
N ILE A 69 18.98 1.38 6.31
CA ILE A 69 17.63 1.75 6.72
C ILE A 69 16.68 0.60 6.41
N VAL A 70 15.88 0.22 7.40
CA VAL A 70 14.83 -0.79 7.33
C VAL A 70 13.52 -0.18 7.83
N TRP A 71 12.46 -0.36 7.08
CA TRP A 71 11.13 0.11 7.42
C TRP A 71 10.30 -1.02 7.98
N GLN A 72 9.81 -0.87 9.20
CA GLN A 72 8.93 -1.86 9.82
C GLN A 72 7.49 -1.32 9.84
N TYR A 73 6.63 -2.00 9.10
CA TYR A 73 5.19 -1.80 9.10
C TYR A 73 4.55 -2.82 10.04
N HIS A 74 3.88 -2.35 11.08
CA HIS A 74 3.27 -3.18 12.11
C HIS A 74 1.75 -3.00 12.10
N PHE A 75 1.05 -3.91 11.45
CA PHE A 75 -0.41 -3.90 11.37
C PHE A 75 -1.03 -4.56 12.61
N LYS A 76 -1.67 -3.74 13.44
CA LYS A 76 -2.23 -4.11 14.76
C LYS A 76 -3.73 -4.43 14.72
N ALA A 77 -4.44 -4.02 13.67
CA ALA A 77 -5.88 -4.19 13.54
C ALA A 77 -6.32 -5.62 13.16
N TRP A 78 -5.40 -6.51 12.78
CA TRP A 78 -5.77 -7.89 12.38
C TRP A 78 -6.19 -8.72 13.60
N PRO A 79 -7.45 -9.20 13.69
CA PRO A 79 -7.94 -9.91 14.87
C PRO A 79 -7.31 -11.30 15.07
N ASP A 80 -7.21 -11.74 16.33
CA ASP A 80 -6.76 -13.09 16.69
C ASP A 80 -7.74 -14.17 16.21
N HIS A 81 -7.20 -15.19 15.55
CA HIS A 81 -7.95 -16.30 14.94
C HIS A 81 -9.05 -15.91 13.94
N GLY A 82 -9.07 -14.66 13.46
CA GLY A 82 -10.06 -14.15 12.51
C GLY A 82 -9.44 -13.40 11.34
N VAL A 83 -10.29 -12.62 10.69
CA VAL A 83 -9.95 -11.69 9.61
C VAL A 83 -10.59 -10.33 9.89
N PRO A 84 -10.04 -9.22 9.38
CA PRO A 84 -10.74 -7.94 9.39
C PRO A 84 -12.13 -8.06 8.74
N ASN A 85 -13.10 -7.28 9.21
CA ASN A 85 -14.45 -7.30 8.64
C ASN A 85 -14.45 -6.80 7.18
N GLU A 86 -13.61 -5.79 6.90
CA GLU A 86 -13.47 -5.18 5.58
C GLU A 86 -12.00 -5.28 5.12
N PRO A 87 -11.73 -5.56 3.83
CA PRO A 87 -10.37 -5.73 3.35
C PRO A 87 -9.64 -4.42 3.05
N GLY A 88 -10.35 -3.28 3.01
CA GLY A 88 -9.78 -1.97 2.66
C GLY A 88 -8.54 -1.58 3.48
N GLY A 89 -8.53 -1.85 4.78
CA GLY A 89 -7.36 -1.60 5.63
C GLY A 89 -6.14 -2.42 5.19
N VAL A 90 -6.33 -3.70 4.87
CA VAL A 90 -5.25 -4.58 4.40
C VAL A 90 -4.76 -4.15 3.02
N LEU A 91 -5.68 -3.80 2.11
CA LEU A 91 -5.34 -3.34 0.77
C LEU A 91 -4.53 -2.02 0.79
N ASN A 92 -4.90 -1.08 1.66
CA ASN A 92 -4.15 0.17 1.84
C ASN A 92 -2.73 -0.10 2.37
N PHE A 93 -2.60 -1.00 3.35
CA PHE A 93 -1.29 -1.40 3.88
C PHE A 93 -0.43 -2.09 2.83
N LEU A 94 -1.02 -2.94 2.01
CA LEU A 94 -0.35 -3.62 0.91
C LEU A 94 0.20 -2.62 -0.11
N ASP A 95 -0.61 -1.65 -0.53
CA ASP A 95 -0.17 -0.59 -1.44
C ASP A 95 0.98 0.24 -0.84
N GLU A 96 0.88 0.61 0.43
CA GLU A 96 1.94 1.38 1.11
C GLU A 96 3.26 0.61 1.24
N VAL A 97 3.18 -0.67 1.63
CA VAL A 97 4.33 -1.57 1.75
C VAL A 97 4.99 -1.79 0.39
N ASN A 98 4.21 -2.06 -0.65
CA ASN A 98 4.74 -2.29 -2.00
C ASN A 98 5.37 -1.03 -2.57
N ARG A 99 4.71 0.13 -2.42
CA ARG A 99 5.30 1.41 -2.82
C ARG A 99 6.62 1.68 -2.11
N ARG A 100 6.73 1.32 -0.82
CA ARG A 100 7.98 1.47 -0.08
C ARG A 100 9.06 0.51 -0.59
N GLN A 101 8.71 -0.75 -0.82
CA GLN A 101 9.61 -1.75 -1.38
C GLN A 101 10.15 -1.31 -2.75
N ASP A 102 9.26 -0.87 -3.65
CA ASP A 102 9.60 -0.41 -5.01
C ASP A 102 10.45 0.88 -5.00
N SER A 103 10.30 1.72 -3.98
CA SER A 103 11.06 2.97 -3.86
C SER A 103 12.53 2.79 -3.48
N ILE A 104 12.94 1.58 -3.06
CA ILE A 104 14.29 1.30 -2.59
C ILE A 104 15.01 0.42 -3.62
N PRO A 105 15.98 0.98 -4.37
CA PRO A 105 16.76 0.22 -5.34
C PRO A 105 17.49 -0.95 -4.67
N ASP A 106 17.56 -2.07 -5.39
CA ASP A 106 18.25 -3.29 -4.98
C ASP A 106 17.77 -3.88 -3.63
N ALA A 107 16.60 -3.47 -3.14
CA ALA A 107 16.03 -4.02 -1.91
C ALA A 107 15.82 -5.53 -2.05
N GLY A 108 16.29 -6.27 -1.04
CA GLY A 108 15.99 -7.69 -0.91
C GLY A 108 14.52 -7.97 -0.60
N PRO A 109 14.12 -9.24 -0.43
CA PRO A 109 12.72 -9.62 -0.28
C PRO A 109 12.05 -8.97 0.94
N LEU A 110 10.78 -8.62 0.77
CA LEU A 110 9.88 -8.20 1.85
C LEU A 110 9.78 -9.31 2.91
N VAL A 111 10.03 -8.97 4.16
CA VAL A 111 9.87 -9.92 5.27
C VAL A 111 8.47 -9.79 5.86
N VAL A 112 7.60 -10.77 5.62
CA VAL A 112 6.27 -10.82 6.22
C VAL A 112 6.24 -11.83 7.35
N HIS A 113 5.77 -11.44 8.54
CA HIS A 113 5.58 -12.38 9.64
C HIS A 113 4.36 -12.05 10.51
N CYS A 114 3.90 -13.06 11.24
CA CYS A 114 2.90 -12.94 12.29
C CYS A 114 3.45 -13.57 13.58
N SER A 115 2.75 -14.55 14.14
CA SER A 115 3.27 -15.41 15.22
C SER A 115 3.94 -16.66 14.64
N ALA A 116 3.17 -17.62 14.11
CA ALA A 116 3.71 -18.83 13.47
C ALA A 116 4.16 -18.62 12.01
N GLY A 117 3.82 -17.46 11.44
CA GLY A 117 4.20 -17.08 10.06
C GLY A 117 3.50 -17.90 8.98
N ILE A 118 2.23 -18.28 9.17
CA ILE A 118 1.48 -19.12 8.21
C ILE A 118 0.04 -18.64 7.94
N GLY A 119 -0.74 -18.28 8.95
CA GLY A 119 -2.13 -17.83 8.77
C GLY A 119 -2.24 -16.44 8.12
N ARG A 120 -2.10 -15.39 8.94
CA ARG A 120 -2.14 -13.97 8.47
C ARG A 120 -1.06 -13.68 7.42
N THR A 121 0.16 -14.17 7.66
CA THR A 121 1.28 -14.09 6.73
C THR A 121 0.95 -14.67 5.37
N GLY A 122 0.41 -15.90 5.32
CA GLY A 122 0.02 -16.50 4.04
C GLY A 122 -1.16 -15.80 3.38
N THR A 123 -2.10 -15.31 4.17
CA THR A 123 -3.25 -14.54 3.65
C THR A 123 -2.77 -13.27 2.96
N PHE A 124 -1.89 -12.50 3.60
CA PHE A 124 -1.31 -11.29 3.04
C PHE A 124 -0.51 -11.58 1.76
N ILE A 125 0.42 -12.56 1.81
CA ILE A 125 1.27 -12.91 0.66
C ILE A 125 0.43 -13.36 -0.54
N VAL A 126 -0.64 -14.14 -0.32
CA VAL A 126 -1.51 -14.58 -1.41
C VAL A 126 -2.26 -13.39 -2.03
N ILE A 127 -2.80 -12.48 -1.21
CA ILE A 127 -3.46 -11.27 -1.72
C ILE A 127 -2.47 -10.43 -2.55
N ASP A 128 -1.24 -10.27 -2.05
CA ASP A 128 -0.17 -9.54 -2.72
C ASP A 128 0.18 -10.12 -4.09
N ILE A 129 0.42 -11.44 -4.18
CA ILE A 129 0.68 -12.13 -5.45
C ILE A 129 -0.47 -11.93 -6.44
N LEU A 130 -1.72 -12.06 -5.98
CA LEU A 130 -2.89 -11.94 -6.87
C LEU A 130 -3.08 -10.52 -7.38
N ILE A 131 -2.89 -9.52 -6.51
CA ILE A 131 -2.94 -8.11 -6.90
C ILE A 131 -1.82 -7.81 -7.90
N ASP A 132 -0.62 -8.33 -7.68
CA ASP A 132 0.51 -8.15 -8.60
C ASP A 132 0.21 -8.75 -9.98
N ILE A 133 -0.38 -9.95 -10.03
CA ILE A 133 -0.84 -10.58 -11.29
C ILE A 133 -1.86 -9.68 -12.01
N ILE A 134 -2.84 -9.13 -11.29
CA ILE A 134 -3.86 -8.23 -11.87
C ILE A 134 -3.22 -6.95 -12.38
N ARG A 135 -2.28 -6.36 -11.63
CA ARG A 135 -1.57 -5.14 -12.03
C ARG A 135 -0.78 -5.33 -13.32
N HIS A 136 -0.13 -6.48 -13.48
CA HIS A 136 0.71 -6.76 -14.64
C HIS A 136 -0.06 -7.30 -15.86
N LYS A 137 -1.11 -8.10 -15.65
CA LYS A 137 -1.88 -8.74 -16.74
C LYS A 137 -3.18 -8.02 -17.10
N GLY A 138 -3.63 -7.09 -16.27
CA GLY A 138 -4.90 -6.39 -16.43
C GLY A 138 -6.08 -7.09 -15.75
N LEU A 139 -7.24 -6.42 -15.75
CA LEU A 139 -8.45 -6.88 -15.06
C LEU A 139 -9.11 -8.12 -15.68
N ASP A 140 -8.83 -8.39 -16.96
CA ASP A 140 -9.38 -9.55 -17.69
C ASP A 140 -8.54 -10.82 -17.51
N CYS A 141 -7.57 -10.82 -16.58
CA CYS A 141 -6.72 -11.97 -16.34
C CYS A 141 -7.43 -13.09 -15.57
N ASP A 142 -7.02 -14.34 -15.84
CA ASP A 142 -7.50 -15.49 -15.08
C ASP A 142 -6.89 -15.51 -13.66
N ILE A 143 -7.77 -15.53 -12.66
CA ILE A 143 -7.41 -15.55 -11.24
C ILE A 143 -7.83 -16.89 -10.64
N ASP A 144 -6.86 -17.67 -10.15
CA ASP A 144 -7.10 -18.93 -9.46
C ASP A 144 -6.54 -18.85 -8.02
N ILE A 145 -7.41 -18.47 -7.09
CA ILE A 145 -7.08 -18.34 -5.67
C ILE A 145 -6.64 -19.69 -5.06
N PRO A 146 -7.40 -20.80 -5.22
CA PRO A 146 -6.99 -22.11 -4.70
C PRO A 146 -5.60 -22.55 -5.18
N LYS A 147 -5.31 -22.39 -6.48
CA LYS A 147 -4.01 -22.75 -7.06
C LYS A 147 -2.88 -21.87 -6.54
N THR A 148 -3.13 -20.57 -6.37
CA THR A 148 -2.15 -19.64 -5.77
C THR A 148 -1.84 -20.02 -4.32
N ILE A 149 -2.85 -20.39 -3.54
CA ILE A 149 -2.66 -20.89 -2.17
C ILE A 149 -1.87 -22.20 -2.16
N GLN A 150 -2.17 -23.14 -3.06
CA GLN A 150 -1.42 -24.39 -3.18
C GLN A 150 0.06 -24.14 -3.53
N MET A 151 0.33 -23.22 -4.45
CA MET A 151 1.69 -22.80 -4.81
C MET A 151 2.45 -22.24 -3.60
N VAL A 152 1.85 -21.34 -2.82
CA VAL A 152 2.49 -20.77 -1.63
C VAL A 152 2.67 -21.83 -0.52
N ARG A 153 1.73 -22.78 -0.39
CA ARG A 153 1.84 -23.92 0.54
C ARG A 153 2.98 -24.89 0.20
N ALA A 154 3.34 -25.00 -1.09
CA ALA A 154 4.48 -25.81 -1.52
C ALA A 154 5.82 -25.23 -1.06
N GLN A 155 5.90 -23.91 -0.83
CA GLN A 155 7.09 -23.23 -0.33
C GLN A 155 7.14 -23.17 1.20
N ARG A 156 5.97 -23.06 1.86
CA ARG A 156 5.84 -23.13 3.32
C ARG A 156 4.53 -23.80 3.70
N SER A 157 4.61 -24.93 4.40
CA SER A 157 3.42 -25.70 4.79
C SER A 157 2.46 -24.88 5.65
N GLY A 158 1.15 -25.00 5.41
CA GLY A 158 0.11 -24.41 6.26
C GLY A 158 -0.22 -22.94 6.00
N MET A 159 0.30 -22.36 4.90
CA MET A 159 -0.03 -20.99 4.48
C MET A 159 -1.54 -20.85 4.22
N VAL A 160 -2.15 -19.80 4.78
CA VAL A 160 -3.61 -19.60 4.88
C VAL A 160 -4.26 -20.75 5.65
N GLN A 161 -4.58 -20.54 6.93
CA GLN A 161 -4.93 -21.61 7.86
C GLN A 161 -6.42 -21.88 8.01
N THR A 162 -7.26 -20.85 7.90
CA THR A 162 -8.69 -20.96 8.22
C THR A 162 -9.56 -20.69 7.02
N GLU A 163 -10.79 -21.20 7.04
CA GLU A 163 -11.81 -20.90 6.03
C GLU A 163 -12.10 -19.39 5.95
N ALA A 164 -12.11 -18.70 7.10
CA ALA A 164 -12.30 -17.25 7.14
C ALA A 164 -11.18 -16.51 6.39
N GLN A 165 -9.92 -16.94 6.54
CA GLN A 165 -8.79 -16.39 5.79
C GLN A 165 -8.90 -16.66 4.30
N PHE A 166 -9.31 -17.87 3.92
CA PHE A 166 -9.56 -18.22 2.52
C PHE A 166 -10.63 -17.31 1.89
N LYS A 167 -11.78 -17.15 2.55
CA LYS A 167 -12.85 -16.24 2.11
C LYS A 167 -12.38 -14.79 2.04
N PHE A 168 -11.56 -14.36 3.00
CA PHE A 168 -11.02 -13.00 3.02
C PHE A 168 -10.11 -12.69 1.82
N VAL A 169 -9.37 -13.69 1.30
CA VAL A 169 -8.61 -13.51 0.05
C VAL A 169 -9.57 -13.15 -1.10
N TYR A 170 -10.69 -13.86 -1.25
CA TYR A 170 -11.70 -13.53 -2.26
C TYR A 170 -12.25 -12.12 -2.08
N MET A 171 -12.65 -11.76 -0.85
CA MET A 171 -13.18 -10.43 -0.54
C MET A 171 -12.18 -9.33 -0.90
N ALA A 172 -10.90 -9.50 -0.54
CA ALA A 172 -9.86 -8.52 -0.81
C ALA A 172 -9.60 -8.35 -2.31
N VAL A 173 -9.49 -9.46 -3.05
CA VAL A 173 -9.27 -9.43 -4.50
C VAL A 173 -10.47 -8.83 -5.22
N GLN A 174 -11.69 -9.19 -4.81
CA GLN A 174 -12.92 -8.61 -5.38
C GLN A 174 -12.96 -7.09 -5.15
N GLN A 175 -12.77 -6.62 -3.90
CA GLN A 175 -12.78 -5.19 -3.61
C GLN A 175 -11.68 -4.44 -4.38
N TYR A 176 -10.51 -5.04 -4.56
CA TYR A 176 -9.43 -4.46 -5.37
C TYR A 176 -9.87 -4.28 -6.83
N ILE A 177 -10.44 -5.32 -7.45
CA ILE A 177 -10.94 -5.28 -8.82
C ILE A 177 -12.03 -4.21 -8.98
N GLU A 178 -13.01 -4.18 -8.08
CA GLU A 178 -14.10 -3.19 -8.10
C GLU A 178 -13.55 -1.76 -8.01
N THR A 179 -12.57 -1.52 -7.13
CA THR A 179 -11.92 -0.22 -6.97
C THR A 179 -11.19 0.20 -8.26
N MET A 180 -10.51 -0.74 -8.92
CA MET A 180 -9.81 -0.48 -10.18
C MET A 180 -10.78 -0.22 -11.34
N GLN A 181 -11.88 -0.97 -11.43
CA GLN A 181 -12.94 -0.74 -12.42
C GLN A 181 -13.57 0.64 -12.26
N GLN A 182 -13.87 1.05 -11.03
CA GLN A 182 -14.40 2.39 -10.74
C GLN A 182 -13.44 3.49 -11.18
N ARG A 183 -12.15 3.38 -10.84
CA ARG A 183 -11.11 4.34 -11.27
C ARG A 183 -11.04 4.46 -12.80
N LEU A 184 -11.03 3.34 -13.51
CA LEU A 184 -11.00 3.34 -14.98
C LEU A 184 -12.26 3.99 -15.59
N ALA A 185 -13.44 3.71 -15.02
CA ALA A 185 -14.69 4.31 -15.46
C ALA A 185 -14.73 5.82 -15.23
N GLU A 186 -14.18 6.31 -14.12
CA GLU A 186 -14.05 7.73 -13.80
C GLU A 186 -13.08 8.45 -14.74
N GLU A 187 -11.93 7.84 -15.03
CA GLU A 187 -10.99 8.38 -16.01
C GLU A 187 -11.60 8.49 -17.40
N GLN A 188 -12.38 7.48 -17.81
CA GLN A 188 -13.05 7.49 -19.11
C GLN A 188 -14.15 8.56 -19.17
N LYS A 189 -14.96 8.70 -18.10
CA LYS A 189 -15.94 9.80 -17.97
C LYS A 189 -15.25 11.17 -18.02
N SER A 190 -14.11 11.32 -17.36
CA SER A 190 -13.35 12.57 -17.31
C SER A 190 -12.76 12.94 -18.68
N LYS A 191 -12.24 11.95 -19.43
CA LYS A 191 -11.78 12.12 -20.81
C LYS A 191 -12.90 12.51 -21.77
N VAL A 192 -14.09 11.91 -21.62
CA VAL A 192 -15.28 12.26 -22.43
C VAL A 192 -15.72 13.70 -22.14
N LYS A 193 -15.87 14.08 -20.87
CA LYS A 193 -16.19 15.47 -20.48
C LYS A 193 -15.15 16.47 -21.00
N GLY A 194 -13.86 16.17 -20.85
CA GLY A 194 -12.78 17.03 -21.36
C GLY A 194 -12.87 17.26 -22.88
N ARG A 195 -13.23 16.21 -23.65
CA ARG A 195 -13.46 16.31 -25.10
C ARG A 195 -14.68 17.17 -25.43
N GLU A 196 -15.76 17.06 -24.66
CA GLU A 196 -16.96 17.89 -24.81
C GLU A 196 -16.64 19.38 -24.60
N TYR A 197 -15.85 19.72 -23.57
CA TYR A 197 -15.41 21.11 -23.34
C TYR A 197 -14.54 21.66 -24.48
N THR A 198 -13.67 20.85 -25.08
CA THR A 198 -12.85 21.28 -26.24
C THR A 198 -13.63 21.34 -27.56
N ASN A 199 -14.77 20.66 -27.65
CA ASN A 199 -15.63 20.66 -28.84
C ASN A 199 -16.63 21.81 -28.88
N ILE A 200 -16.75 22.62 -27.81
CA ILE A 200 -17.41 23.93 -27.86
C ILE A 200 -16.42 24.92 -28.52
N ARG A 201 -16.15 24.73 -29.82
CA ARG A 201 -15.77 25.87 -30.67
C ARG A 201 -17.04 26.67 -30.85
N TYR A 202 -17.01 27.94 -30.47
CA TYR A 202 -18.02 28.92 -30.88
C TYR A 202 -18.31 28.71 -32.37
N SER A 203 -19.53 28.29 -32.70
CA SER A 203 -20.07 28.41 -34.05
C SER A 203 -20.16 29.91 -34.35
N ALA A 204 -19.07 30.49 -34.82
CA ALA A 204 -19.04 31.80 -35.43
C ALA A 204 -19.74 31.71 -36.81
N ALA A 205 -21.04 31.50 -36.78
CA ALA A 205 -21.93 31.51 -37.93
C ALA A 205 -23.36 31.74 -37.43
N ASP A 206 -23.57 32.88 -36.77
CA ASP A 206 -24.86 33.57 -36.67
C ASP A 206 -24.66 34.96 -36.03
N LEU A 207 -23.86 35.80 -36.71
CA LEU A 207 -23.87 37.24 -36.49
C LEU A 207 -23.92 37.89 -37.88
N GLY A 208 -25.12 37.94 -38.44
CA GLY A 208 -25.45 38.96 -39.43
C GLY A 208 -25.31 40.33 -38.76
N CYS A 209 -24.43 41.17 -39.29
CA CYS A 209 -24.38 42.59 -38.95
C CYS A 209 -25.76 43.23 -39.12
N PRO A 210 -26.09 44.19 -38.24
CA PRO A 210 -26.32 45.52 -38.77
C PRO A 210 -25.43 46.56 -38.08
N GLU A 211 -25.01 47.52 -38.89
CA GLU A 211 -24.30 48.74 -38.50
C GLU A 211 -25.05 49.50 -37.40
N GLY A 212 -24.32 49.95 -36.38
CA GLY A 212 -24.87 50.78 -35.30
C GLY A 212 -23.76 51.29 -34.40
N SER A 213 -23.41 52.56 -34.57
CA SER A 213 -22.44 53.39 -33.83
C SER A 213 -22.16 53.01 -32.36
N PHE A 214 -20.90 52.72 -32.04
CA PHE A 214 -20.39 52.73 -30.65
C PHE A 214 -19.92 54.13 -30.24
N PRO A 215 -20.29 54.66 -29.06
CA PRO A 215 -19.61 55.82 -28.49
C PRO A 215 -18.26 55.41 -27.87
N PRO A 216 -17.27 56.33 -27.80
CA PRO A 216 -15.93 56.01 -27.32
C PRO A 216 -15.89 55.79 -25.79
N PRO A 217 -15.02 54.89 -25.29
CA PRO A 217 -14.89 54.64 -23.85
C PRO A 217 -14.10 55.74 -23.13
N THR A 218 -14.64 56.18 -22.00
CA THR A 218 -14.02 57.09 -21.03
C THR A 218 -12.88 56.39 -20.26
N PRO A 219 -11.74 57.07 -19.99
CA PRO A 219 -10.62 56.48 -19.25
C PRO A 219 -10.85 56.57 -17.73
N ILE A 220 -10.80 55.42 -17.02
CA ILE A 220 -10.75 55.40 -15.55
C ILE A 220 -9.31 55.13 -15.12
N ARG A 221 -8.78 56.08 -14.33
CA ARG A 221 -7.46 56.07 -13.70
C ARG A 221 -7.35 54.96 -12.64
N LEU A 222 -6.27 54.19 -12.70
CA LEU A 222 -5.78 53.37 -11.58
C LEU A 222 -5.00 54.26 -10.61
N SER A 223 -5.49 54.40 -9.38
CA SER A 223 -4.70 54.88 -8.23
C SER A 223 -4.16 53.68 -7.48
N ALA A 224 -2.83 53.58 -7.44
CA ALA A 224 -2.09 52.61 -6.65
C ALA A 224 -2.12 52.98 -5.16
N LEU A 225 -2.29 51.96 -4.31
CA LEU A 225 -1.71 51.82 -2.97
C LEU A 225 -1.50 50.32 -2.71
#